data_AF-A0A7W1EJY4-F1
#
_entry.id   AF-A0A7W1EJY4-F1
#
_cell.length_a   1.000
_cell.length_b   1.000
_cell.length_c   1.000
_cell.angle_alpha   90.00
_cell.angle_beta   90.00
_cell.angle_gamma   90.00
#
_symmetry.space_group_name_H-M   'P 1'
#
loop_
_entity.id
_entity.type
_entity.pdbx_description
1 polymer ?
#
loop_
_entity_poly.entity_id
_entity_poly.type
_entity_poly.pdbx_seq_one_letter_code
_entity_poly.pdbx_strand_id
1 'polypeptide(L)'
;MLAAHRAGPLVVGVGAGGLPAAATRVRDAIAARFDARYGEVLGLLGTARRELIARGARDEWRARSDELFDDRFCEAVEDGSLLRRVTAWR
;
A
#
# COMPACT_ATOMS: atom_id res chain seq x y z
N MET A 1 0.33 -7.45 -23.41
CA MET A 1 0.12 -6.05 -22.96
C MET A 1 -0.34 -6.07 -21.52
N LEU A 2 0.21 -5.20 -20.67
CA LEU A 2 -0.11 -5.08 -19.24
C LEU A 2 -0.89 -3.78 -19.01
N ALA A 3 -1.99 -3.83 -18.27
CA ALA A 3 -2.72 -2.65 -17.81
C ALA A 3 -2.24 -2.29 -16.40
N ALA A 4 -1.82 -1.05 -16.17
CA ALA A 4 -1.28 -0.62 -14.88
C ALA A 4 -2.13 0.49 -14.24
N HIS A 5 -2.23 0.46 -12.92
CA HIS A 5 -2.79 1.51 -12.05
C HIS A 5 -1.74 1.91 -11.02
N ARG A 6 -1.75 3.19 -10.62
CA ARG A 6 -0.84 3.73 -9.61
C ARG A 6 -1.58 4.64 -8.64
N ALA A 7 -1.37 4.42 -7.35
CA ALA A 7 -1.81 5.29 -6.27
C ALA A 7 -0.62 5.58 -5.34
N GLY A 8 0.03 6.73 -5.53
CA GLY A 8 1.27 7.07 -4.83
C GLY A 8 2.38 6.02 -5.05
N PRO A 9 2.93 5.38 -4.00
CA PRO A 9 3.91 4.30 -4.12
C PRO A 9 3.30 2.93 -4.49
N LEU A 10 1.97 2.75 -4.44
CA LEU A 10 1.33 1.50 -4.86
C LEU A 10 1.24 1.44 -6.38
N VAL A 11 1.65 0.30 -6.96
CA VAL A 11 1.46 -0.02 -8.38
C VAL A 11 0.77 -1.37 -8.48
N VAL A 12 -0.29 -1.44 -9.29
CA VAL A 12 -0.96 -2.70 -9.63
C VAL A 12 -0.88 -2.91 -11.14
N GLY A 13 -0.31 -4.04 -11.56
CA GLY A 13 -0.23 -4.46 -12.95
C GLY A 13 -1.12 -5.67 -13.22
N VAL A 14 -1.90 -5.64 -14.29
CA VAL A 14 -2.78 -6.73 -14.71
C VAL A 14 -2.41 -7.19 -16.12
N GLY A 15 -2.15 -8.48 -16.27
CA GLY A 15 -1.96 -9.15 -17.55
C GLY A 15 -3.05 -10.19 -17.79
N ALA A 16 -3.49 -10.33 -19.05
CA ALA A 16 -4.55 -11.26 -19.42
C ALA A 16 -4.27 -12.02 -20.74
N GLY A 17 -3.04 -12.50 -20.93
CA GLY A 17 -2.72 -13.48 -21.99
C GLY A 17 -3.14 -13.10 -23.42
N GLY A 18 -2.99 -11.83 -23.82
CA GLY A 18 -3.39 -11.36 -25.15
C GLY A 18 -4.80 -10.75 -25.23
N LEU A 19 -5.52 -10.63 -24.11
CA LEU A 19 -6.84 -10.01 -23.99
C LEU A 19 -6.75 -8.61 -23.34
N PRO A 20 -6.34 -7.55 -24.07
CA PRO A 20 -6.08 -6.23 -23.49
C PRO A 20 -7.33 -5.59 -22.86
N ALA A 21 -8.52 -5.82 -23.44
CA ALA A 21 -9.77 -5.32 -22.88
C ALA A 21 -10.11 -5.96 -21.53
N ALA A 22 -9.84 -7.27 -21.36
CA ALA A 22 -10.03 -7.97 -20.10
C ALA A 22 -9.06 -7.45 -19.03
N ALA A 23 -7.77 -7.30 -19.38
CA ALA A 23 -6.78 -6.72 -18.48
C ALA A 23 -7.16 -5.31 -17.99
N THR A 24 -7.69 -4.49 -18.89
CA THR A 24 -8.19 -3.13 -18.60
C THR A 24 -9.36 -3.16 -17.61
N ARG A 25 -10.39 -3.97 -17.88
CA ARG A 25 -11.57 -4.11 -17.01
C ARG A 25 -11.22 -4.60 -15.60
N VAL A 26 -10.34 -5.60 -15.51
CA VAL A 26 -9.87 -6.14 -14.22
C VAL A 26 -9.04 -5.10 -13.47
N ARG A 27 -8.11 -4.40 -14.16
CA ARG A 27 -7.37 -3.29 -13.57
C ARG A 27 -8.32 -2.23 -13.02
N ASP A 28 -9.38 -1.86 -13.73
CA ASP A 28 -10.32 -0.83 -13.25
C ASP A 28 -11.08 -1.25 -11.99
N ALA A 29 -11.54 -2.51 -11.93
CA ALA A 29 -12.18 -3.05 -10.74
C ALA A 29 -11.23 -3.05 -9.52
N ILE A 30 -9.97 -3.41 -9.75
CA ILE A 30 -8.92 -3.38 -8.72
C ILE A 30 -8.60 -1.94 -8.31
N ALA A 31 -8.45 -1.02 -9.27
CA ALA A 31 -8.12 0.38 -9.03
C ALA A 31 -9.20 1.10 -8.21
N ALA A 32 -10.47 0.72 -8.37
CA ALA A 32 -11.58 1.24 -7.57
C ALA A 32 -11.46 0.89 -6.07
N ARG A 33 -10.84 -0.25 -5.74
CA ARG A 33 -10.58 -0.65 -4.35
C ARG A 33 -9.25 -0.08 -3.83
N PHE A 34 -8.18 -0.24 -4.61
CA PHE A 34 -6.82 0.15 -4.24
C PHE A 34 -6.52 1.58 -4.69
N ASP A 35 -7.12 2.52 -4.00
CA ASP A 35 -7.17 3.95 -4.36
C ASP A 35 -6.13 4.81 -3.59
N ALA A 36 -6.37 6.12 -3.54
CA ALA A 36 -5.53 7.11 -2.88
C ALA A 36 -5.25 6.81 -1.39
N ARG A 37 -6.15 6.11 -0.67
CA ARG A 37 -5.96 5.73 0.74
C ARG A 37 -4.72 4.89 0.93
N TYR A 38 -4.50 3.91 0.05
CA TYR A 38 -3.29 3.10 0.06
C TYR A 38 -2.05 3.94 -0.24
N GLY A 39 -2.16 4.86 -1.20
CA GLY A 39 -1.05 5.73 -1.58
C GLY A 39 -0.56 6.61 -0.42
N GLU A 40 -1.50 7.18 0.34
CA GLU A 40 -1.21 8.01 1.51
C GLU A 40 -0.53 7.20 2.63
N VAL A 41 -1.14 6.09 3.04
CA VAL A 41 -0.61 5.24 4.12
C VAL A 41 0.79 4.71 3.78
N LEU A 42 0.98 4.18 2.58
CA LEU A 42 2.28 3.66 2.15
C LEU A 42 3.34 4.77 2.02
N GLY A 43 2.93 5.99 1.65
CA GLY A 43 3.82 7.15 1.64
C GLY A 43 4.35 7.50 3.04
N LEU A 44 3.48 7.47 4.05
CA LEU A 44 3.83 7.69 5.44
C LEU A 44 4.71 6.57 5.99
N LEU A 45 4.32 5.31 5.79
CA LEU A 45 5.09 4.14 6.24
C LEU A 45 6.48 4.11 5.58
N GLY A 46 6.58 4.41 4.29
CA GLY A 46 7.86 4.50 3.59
C GLY A 46 8.78 5.57 4.19
N THR A 47 8.20 6.69 4.63
CA THR A 47 8.95 7.76 5.32
C THR A 47 9.41 7.32 6.71
N ALA A 48 8.49 6.79 7.53
CA ALA A 48 8.81 6.28 8.86
C ALA A 48 9.89 5.19 8.84
N ARG A 49 9.81 4.26 7.88
CA ARG A 49 10.83 3.23 7.67
C ARG A 49 12.21 3.83 7.38
N ARG A 50 12.29 4.82 6.47
CA ARG A 50 13.56 5.47 6.13
C ARG A 50 14.17 6.17 7.34
N GLU A 51 13.36 6.85 8.14
CA GLU A 51 13.81 7.56 9.34
C GLU A 51 14.32 6.60 10.43
N LEU A 52 13.60 5.51 10.71
CA LEU A 52 14.02 4.51 11.69
C LEU A 52 15.32 3.82 11.27
N ILE A 53 15.44 3.42 10.00
CA ILE A 53 16.66 2.79 9.48
C ILE A 53 17.85 3.76 9.54
N ALA A 54 17.64 5.03 9.19
CA ALA A 54 18.70 6.05 9.24
C ALA A 54 19.23 6.28 10.67
N ARG A 55 18.42 6.02 11.70
CA ARG A 55 18.80 6.13 13.12
C ARG A 55 19.31 4.81 13.72
N GLY A 56 19.46 3.76 12.92
CA GLY A 56 19.90 2.44 13.39
C GLY A 56 18.81 1.59 14.05
N ALA A 57 17.56 2.06 14.08
CA ALA A 57 16.42 1.40 14.73
C ALA A 57 15.75 0.35 13.82
N ARG A 58 16.55 -0.55 13.23
CA ARG A 58 16.04 -1.57 12.30
C ARG A 58 15.10 -2.56 12.99
N ASP A 59 15.42 -2.98 14.21
CA ASP A 59 14.62 -3.96 14.95
C ASP A 59 13.28 -3.37 15.39
N GLU A 60 13.26 -2.07 15.73
CA GLU A 60 12.03 -1.33 16.03
C GLU A 60 11.11 -1.25 14.79
N TRP A 61 11.66 -0.98 13.61
CA TRP A 61 10.90 -1.07 12.36
C TRP A 61 10.35 -2.47 12.13
N ARG A 62 11.14 -3.52 12.39
CA ARG A 62 10.71 -4.91 12.19
C ARG A 62 9.53 -5.25 13.09
N ALA A 63 9.61 -4.95 14.39
CA ALA A 63 8.52 -5.18 15.34
C ALA A 63 7.22 -4.47 14.91
N ARG A 64 7.31 -3.18 14.54
CA ARG A 64 6.14 -2.43 14.05
C ARG A 64 5.60 -2.97 12.73
N SER A 65 6.48 -3.39 11.82
CA SER A 65 6.11 -3.95 10.53
C SER A 65 5.26 -5.21 10.70
N ASP A 66 5.65 -6.11 11.61
CA ASP A 66 4.92 -7.34 11.88
C ASP A 66 3.52 -7.09 12.46
N GLU A 67 3.34 -6.01 13.24
CA GLU A 67 2.03 -5.58 13.77
C GLU A 67 1.14 -4.81 12.77
N LEU A 68 1.73 -4.29 11.69
CA LEU A 68 1.01 -3.49 10.69
C LEU A 68 0.56 -4.32 9.49
N PHE A 69 1.39 -5.25 9.04
CA PHE A 69 1.18 -6.01 7.81
C PHE A 69 0.61 -7.39 8.12
N ASP A 70 -0.55 -7.41 8.78
CA ASP A 70 -1.33 -8.61 9.04
C ASP A 70 -2.45 -8.79 7.99
N ASP A 71 -3.28 -9.82 8.17
CA ASP A 71 -4.42 -10.10 7.29
C ASP A 71 -5.48 -8.98 7.31
N ARG A 72 -5.47 -8.10 8.32
CA ARG A 72 -6.37 -6.96 8.46
C ARG A 72 -5.84 -5.69 7.79
N PHE A 73 -4.62 -5.70 7.25
CA PHE A 73 -3.98 -4.53 6.66
C PHE A 73 -4.89 -3.79 5.66
N CYS A 74 -5.51 -4.50 4.71
CA CYS A 74 -6.37 -3.87 3.72
C CYS A 74 -7.62 -3.25 4.34
N GLU A 75 -8.29 -3.96 5.25
CA GLU A 75 -9.44 -3.43 5.97
C GLU A 75 -9.08 -2.16 6.76
N ALA A 76 -7.92 -2.19 7.44
CA ALA A 76 -7.44 -1.07 8.23
C ALA A 76 -7.04 0.16 7.38
N VAL A 77 -6.55 -0.05 6.16
CA VAL A 77 -6.35 1.05 5.18
C VAL A 77 -7.71 1.58 4.73
N GLU A 78 -8.61 0.67 4.37
CA GLU A 78 -9.90 1.01 3.78
C GLU A 78 -10.82 1.76 4.75
N ASP A 79 -10.81 1.41 6.05
CA ASP A 79 -11.55 2.09 7.13
C ASP A 79 -10.81 3.29 7.76
N GLY A 80 -9.58 3.56 7.28
CA GLY A 80 -8.72 4.65 7.73
C GLY A 80 -8.11 4.49 9.12
N SER A 81 -8.31 3.36 9.80
CA SER A 81 -7.72 3.10 11.12
C SER A 81 -6.20 3.02 11.06
N LEU A 82 -5.63 2.48 9.98
CA LEU A 82 -4.19 2.40 9.79
C LEU A 82 -3.56 3.79 9.64
N LEU A 83 -4.20 4.68 8.87
CA LEU A 83 -3.75 6.06 8.72
C LEU A 83 -3.71 6.80 10.06
N ARG A 84 -4.74 6.62 10.91
CA ARG A 84 -4.77 7.18 12.27
C ARG A 84 -3.65 6.62 13.14
N ARG A 85 -3.45 5.29 13.14
CA ARG A 85 -2.38 4.62 13.90
C ARG A 85 -0.99 5.13 13.51
N VAL A 86 -0.69 5.19 12.21
CA VAL A 86 0.63 5.61 11.70
C VAL A 86 0.88 7.10 11.94
N THR A 87 -0.15 7.94 11.82
CA THR A 87 -0.02 9.38 12.12
C THR A 87 0.28 9.63 13.59
N ALA A 88 -0.27 8.82 14.50
CA ALA A 88 -0.02 8.93 15.95
C ALA A 88 1.41 8.54 16.37
N TRP A 89 2.23 8.00 15.47
CA TRP A 89 3.64 7.70 15.73
C TRP A 89 4.58 8.89 15.52
N ARG A 90 4.10 9.94 14.83
CA ARG A 90 4.84 11.19 14.63
C ARG A 90 4.72 12.08 15.86
#